data_AF-A0A0D8L4B5-F1
#
_entry.id   AF-A0A0D8L4B5-F1
#
_cell.length_a   1.000
_cell.length_b   1.000
_cell.length_c   1.000
_cell.angle_alpha   90.00
_cell.angle_beta   90.00
_cell.angle_gamma   90.00
#
_symmetry.space_group_name_H-M   'P 1'
#
loop_
_entity.id
_entity.type
_entity.pdbx_description
1 polymer ?
#
loop_
_entity_poly.entity_id
_entity_poly.type
_entity_poly.pdbx_seq_one_letter_code
_entity_poly.pdbx_strand_id
1 'polypeptide(L)'
;MRLFSGAVTGANSILDKFDNKLVGFVTGGGLAMATKRVAEHQQAMVELGTQYNLTADQMNALDAQITRVAGNRKLSSSELMQAANAFLLQTNNYDATVAQLDNIASLITGVGTQSEVAGTKLGAMFNSGYKSPEEIRKWLDGVITLSQVGTGDIKTQLDALPSMGKSTPWKSLEDQMQMMALMRIASQEFDDPAQASAAVQGFFDAVSTKDGEKLLKSRGGVNTRGKDGQLKSPADLLAEIVKAGYGKEKNLSQAFSGDTLKLVMAFADPQKQTQLRDAANPANIRDGFLDEKATQNVQTFNGAMTSLANAGERFAQLKLAKPVQDLADAINDLSPEELDKYAETIEKAAYAIGAAVAARYAWRGGNKILNFVKGGKGGPGAVPPEAMPD
;
A
#
# COMPACT_ATOMS: atom_id res chain seq x y z
N MET A 1 -22.92 -4.87 47.43
CA MET A 1 -23.02 -5.16 45.98
C MET A 1 -22.97 -3.87 45.18
N ARG A 2 -21.78 -3.37 44.81
CA ARG A 2 -21.57 -2.22 43.90
C ARG A 2 -20.16 -2.28 43.31
N LEU A 3 -19.86 -3.27 42.47
CA LEU A 3 -18.59 -3.32 41.71
C LEU A 3 -18.71 -3.96 40.31
N PHE A 4 -19.92 -4.20 39.79
CA PHE A 4 -20.12 -4.81 38.46
C PHE A 4 -20.89 -3.95 37.44
N SER A 5 -21.10 -2.66 37.70
CA SER A 5 -21.81 -1.76 36.75
C SER A 5 -20.88 -0.86 35.90
N GLY A 6 -19.56 -0.93 36.06
CA GLY A 6 -18.61 -0.07 35.35
C GLY A 6 -18.16 -0.60 33.98
N ALA A 7 -18.07 -1.93 33.83
CA ALA A 7 -17.57 -2.56 32.59
C ALA A 7 -18.63 -2.67 31.48
N VAL A 8 -19.92 -2.65 31.84
CA VAL A 8 -21.03 -2.77 30.88
C VAL A 8 -21.35 -1.41 30.21
N THR A 9 -21.10 -0.29 30.89
CA THR A 9 -21.39 1.06 30.39
C THR A 9 -20.37 1.53 29.34
N GLY A 10 -19.11 1.09 29.43
CA GLY A 10 -18.07 1.41 28.46
C GLY A 10 -18.26 0.72 27.11
N ALA A 11 -18.64 -0.57 27.11
CA ALA A 11 -18.96 -1.33 25.91
C ALA A 11 -20.20 -0.78 25.18
N ASN A 12 -21.26 -0.42 25.93
CA ASN A 12 -22.44 0.22 25.34
C ASN A 12 -22.13 1.57 24.71
N SER A 13 -21.24 2.40 25.30
CA SER A 13 -20.88 3.70 24.68
C SER A 13 -20.06 3.58 23.39
N ILE A 14 -19.27 2.51 23.23
CA ILE A 14 -18.49 2.23 22.02
C ILE A 14 -19.40 1.64 20.95
N LEU A 15 -20.31 0.76 21.33
CA LEU A 15 -21.36 0.21 20.46
C LEU A 15 -22.35 1.30 20.01
N ASP A 16 -22.76 2.21 20.89
CA ASP A 16 -23.65 3.34 20.56
C ASP A 16 -22.97 4.37 19.64
N LYS A 17 -21.66 4.60 19.79
CA LYS A 17 -20.88 5.44 18.88
C LYS A 17 -20.64 4.77 17.53
N PHE A 18 -20.52 3.44 17.51
CA PHE A 18 -20.42 2.63 16.30
C PHE A 18 -21.76 2.61 15.55
N ASP A 19 -22.87 2.39 16.27
CA ASP A 19 -24.24 2.40 15.74
C ASP A 19 -24.63 3.78 15.24
N ASN A 20 -24.39 4.87 15.98
CA ASN A 20 -24.73 6.22 15.51
C ASN A 20 -23.92 6.65 14.27
N LYS A 21 -22.69 6.14 14.09
CA LYS A 21 -21.88 6.42 12.90
C LYS A 21 -22.21 5.50 11.72
N LEU A 22 -22.61 4.26 11.98
CA LEU A 22 -23.21 3.37 10.98
C LEU A 22 -24.54 3.92 10.48
N VAL A 23 -25.36 4.45 11.40
CA VAL A 23 -26.57 5.23 11.09
C VAL A 23 -26.17 6.44 10.25
N GLY A 24 -25.16 7.23 10.66
CA GLY A 24 -24.64 8.36 9.86
C GLY A 24 -24.14 7.96 8.45
N PHE A 25 -23.53 6.79 8.29
CA PHE A 25 -23.13 6.25 6.98
C PHE A 25 -24.34 5.86 6.12
N VAL A 26 -25.38 5.29 6.73
CA VAL A 26 -26.57 4.82 6.01
C VAL A 26 -27.56 5.97 5.72
N THR A 27 -27.80 6.87 6.66
CA THR A 27 -28.80 7.95 6.58
C THR A 27 -28.21 9.33 6.26
N GLY A 28 -26.91 9.55 6.46
CA GLY A 28 -26.22 10.84 6.27
C GLY A 28 -25.45 11.00 4.96
N GLY A 29 -25.73 10.16 3.95
CA GLY A 29 -25.11 10.26 2.62
C GLY A 29 -23.97 9.28 2.33
N GLY A 30 -23.57 8.42 3.28
CA GLY A 30 -22.53 7.41 3.05
C GLY A 30 -22.94 6.33 2.03
N LEU A 31 -24.22 5.96 1.91
CA LEU A 31 -24.72 5.12 0.81
C LEU A 31 -24.61 5.81 -0.56
N ALA A 32 -24.93 7.10 -0.64
CA ALA A 32 -24.79 7.87 -1.89
C ALA A 32 -23.32 7.99 -2.30
N MET A 33 -22.43 8.25 -1.33
CA MET A 33 -20.98 8.26 -1.54
C MET A 33 -20.44 6.88 -1.95
N ALA A 34 -20.96 5.79 -1.36
CA ALA A 34 -20.60 4.43 -1.76
C ALA A 34 -21.05 4.13 -3.20
N THR A 35 -22.27 4.51 -3.59
CA THR A 35 -22.75 4.36 -4.98
C THR A 35 -21.90 5.19 -5.96
N LYS A 36 -21.57 6.44 -5.61
CA LYS A 36 -20.68 7.29 -6.43
C LYS A 36 -19.31 6.64 -6.63
N ARG A 37 -18.71 6.11 -5.56
CA ARG A 37 -17.43 5.39 -5.63
C ARG A 37 -17.49 4.13 -6.48
N VAL A 38 -18.58 3.36 -6.39
CA VAL A 38 -18.79 2.18 -7.25
C VAL A 38 -18.87 2.59 -8.72
N ALA A 39 -19.55 3.69 -9.05
CA ALA A 39 -19.62 4.21 -10.42
C ALA A 39 -18.25 4.69 -10.94
N GLU A 40 -17.51 5.49 -10.15
CA GLU A 40 -16.15 5.94 -10.49
C GLU A 40 -15.19 4.75 -10.68
N HIS A 41 -15.32 3.72 -9.83
CA HIS A 41 -14.56 2.48 -9.94
C HIS A 41 -14.89 1.69 -11.22
N GLN A 42 -16.18 1.55 -11.55
CA GLN A 42 -16.59 0.88 -12.79
C GLN A 42 -16.09 1.61 -14.04
N GLN A 43 -16.15 2.95 -14.05
CA GLN A 43 -15.63 3.74 -15.17
C GLN A 43 -14.12 3.53 -15.34
N ALA A 44 -13.35 3.59 -14.26
CA ALA A 44 -11.90 3.36 -14.30
C ALA A 44 -11.55 1.94 -14.79
N MET A 45 -12.35 0.93 -14.42
CA MET A 45 -12.16 -0.44 -14.92
C MET A 45 -12.45 -0.57 -16.42
N VAL A 46 -13.47 0.12 -16.93
CA VAL A 46 -13.78 0.13 -18.37
C VAL A 46 -12.68 0.84 -19.18
N GLU A 47 -12.18 1.97 -18.67
CA GLU A 47 -11.06 2.69 -19.27
C GLU A 47 -9.80 1.80 -19.33
N LEU A 48 -9.48 1.11 -18.22
CA LEU A 48 -8.37 0.15 -18.15
C LEU A 48 -8.58 -1.01 -19.14
N GLY A 49 -9.78 -1.59 -19.19
CA GLY A 49 -10.09 -2.67 -20.12
C GLY A 49 -9.94 -2.25 -21.58
N THR A 50 -10.33 -1.02 -21.91
CA THR A 50 -10.15 -0.47 -23.27
C THR A 50 -8.67 -0.26 -23.58
N GLN A 51 -7.92 0.33 -22.64
CA GLN A 51 -6.49 0.62 -22.81
C GLN A 51 -5.65 -0.65 -23.03
N TYR A 52 -5.97 -1.74 -22.33
CA TYR A 52 -5.23 -3.00 -22.36
C TYR A 52 -5.94 -4.12 -23.13
N ASN A 53 -7.03 -3.79 -23.83
CA ASN A 53 -7.86 -4.73 -24.60
C ASN A 53 -8.28 -5.97 -23.78
N LEU A 54 -8.68 -5.75 -22.53
CA LEU A 54 -9.17 -6.81 -21.65
C LEU A 54 -10.59 -7.22 -22.03
N THR A 55 -10.89 -8.51 -21.91
CA THR A 55 -12.27 -8.99 -22.05
C THR A 55 -13.12 -8.57 -20.84
N ALA A 56 -14.45 -8.57 -21.01
CA ALA A 56 -15.37 -8.34 -19.90
C ALA A 56 -15.13 -9.32 -18.74
N ASP A 57 -14.82 -10.58 -19.03
CA ASP A 57 -14.51 -11.60 -18.03
C ASP A 57 -13.21 -11.29 -17.28
N GLN A 58 -12.17 -10.82 -17.97
CA GLN A 58 -10.92 -10.40 -17.35
C GLN A 58 -11.12 -9.18 -16.46
N MET A 59 -11.90 -8.18 -16.90
CA MET A 59 -12.21 -7.02 -16.07
C MET A 59 -12.98 -7.42 -14.80
N ASN A 60 -14.00 -8.26 -14.92
CA ASN A 60 -14.79 -8.73 -13.79
C ASN A 60 -13.95 -9.58 -12.82
N ALA A 61 -13.07 -10.43 -13.34
CA ALA A 61 -12.17 -11.25 -12.52
C ALA A 61 -11.15 -10.39 -11.77
N LEU A 62 -10.57 -9.38 -12.43
CA LEU A 62 -9.65 -8.43 -11.82
C LEU A 62 -10.33 -7.60 -10.73
N ASP A 63 -11.51 -7.04 -10.99
CA ASP A 63 -12.30 -6.29 -9.99
C ASP A 63 -12.63 -7.17 -8.75
N ALA A 64 -13.08 -8.40 -8.98
CA ALA A 64 -13.39 -9.33 -7.90
C ALA A 64 -12.14 -9.66 -7.06
N GLN A 65 -10.96 -9.78 -7.69
CA GLN A 65 -9.70 -10.00 -6.99
C GLN A 65 -9.24 -8.76 -6.22
N ILE A 66 -9.31 -7.57 -6.83
CA ILE A 66 -8.99 -6.30 -6.17
C ILE A 66 -9.86 -6.13 -4.93
N THR A 67 -11.18 -6.27 -5.06
CA THR A 67 -12.11 -6.13 -3.94
C THR A 67 -11.83 -7.14 -2.82
N ARG A 68 -11.49 -8.39 -3.17
CA ARG A 68 -11.12 -9.43 -2.20
C ARG A 68 -9.84 -9.08 -1.45
N VAL A 69 -8.77 -8.76 -2.17
CA VAL A 69 -7.45 -8.46 -1.58
C VAL A 69 -7.50 -7.17 -0.78
N ALA A 70 -8.14 -6.11 -1.31
CA ALA A 70 -8.33 -4.84 -0.61
C ALA A 70 -9.10 -5.05 0.71
N GLY A 71 -10.17 -5.85 0.69
CA GLY A 71 -10.89 -6.24 1.91
C GLY A 71 -10.00 -6.94 2.94
N ASN A 72 -9.24 -7.96 2.52
CA ASN A 72 -8.36 -8.73 3.41
C ASN A 72 -7.23 -7.87 4.00
N ARG A 73 -6.67 -6.98 3.19
CA ARG A 73 -5.57 -6.08 3.57
C ARG A 73 -6.04 -4.76 4.16
N LYS A 74 -7.36 -4.58 4.31
CA LYS A 74 -8.01 -3.36 4.82
C LYS A 74 -7.57 -2.08 4.08
N LEU A 75 -7.40 -2.18 2.76
CA LEU A 75 -7.25 -1.06 1.82
C LEU A 75 -8.58 -0.76 1.15
N SER A 76 -8.77 0.43 0.60
CA SER A 76 -9.90 0.65 -0.31
C SER A 76 -9.68 -0.06 -1.65
N SER A 77 -10.75 -0.50 -2.31
CA SER A 77 -10.66 -1.10 -3.65
C SER A 77 -10.04 -0.12 -4.66
N SER A 78 -10.37 1.18 -4.55
CA SER A 78 -9.82 2.24 -5.41
C SER A 78 -8.29 2.38 -5.28
N GLU A 79 -7.76 2.37 -4.06
CA GLU A 79 -6.30 2.43 -3.84
C GLU A 79 -5.59 1.22 -4.48
N LEU A 80 -6.12 0.01 -4.27
CA LEU A 80 -5.50 -1.18 -4.84
C LEU A 80 -5.66 -1.25 -6.37
N MET A 81 -6.77 -0.74 -6.92
CA MET A 81 -6.98 -0.61 -8.36
C MET A 81 -5.96 0.35 -8.99
N GLN A 82 -5.72 1.52 -8.38
CA GLN A 82 -4.70 2.46 -8.86
C GLN A 82 -3.31 1.80 -8.89
N ALA A 83 -2.97 1.05 -7.85
CA ALA A 83 -1.71 0.34 -7.78
C ALA A 83 -1.62 -0.81 -8.82
N ALA A 84 -2.70 -1.57 -9.00
CA ALA A 84 -2.77 -2.62 -10.01
C ALA A 84 -2.62 -2.06 -11.43
N ASN A 85 -3.25 -0.91 -11.72
CA ASN A 85 -3.11 -0.22 -13.00
C ASN A 85 -1.66 0.23 -13.25
N ALA A 86 -1.00 0.82 -12.24
CA ALA A 86 0.39 1.22 -12.35
C ALA A 86 1.33 0.02 -12.60
N PHE A 87 1.07 -1.13 -11.97
CA PHE A 87 1.79 -2.37 -12.26
C PHE A 87 1.54 -2.86 -13.69
N LEU A 88 0.27 -2.89 -14.13
CA LEU A 88 -0.11 -3.30 -15.48
C LEU A 88 0.50 -2.39 -16.54
N LEU A 89 0.57 -1.08 -16.29
CA LEU A 89 1.24 -0.10 -17.16
C LEU A 89 2.73 -0.39 -17.34
N GLN A 90 3.41 -0.82 -16.28
CA GLN A 90 4.83 -1.17 -16.36
C GLN A 90 5.09 -2.51 -17.07
N THR A 91 4.17 -3.46 -16.94
CA THR A 91 4.44 -4.87 -17.31
C THR A 91 3.69 -5.34 -18.54
N ASN A 92 2.59 -4.66 -18.89
CA ASN A 92 1.61 -5.10 -19.89
C ASN A 92 1.19 -6.58 -19.72
N ASN A 93 1.08 -7.04 -18.48
CA ASN A 93 0.82 -8.44 -18.15
C ASN A 93 -0.33 -8.59 -17.15
N TYR A 94 -1.52 -8.92 -17.65
CA TYR A 94 -2.74 -9.10 -16.87
C TYR A 94 -2.60 -10.20 -15.79
N ASP A 95 -2.09 -11.38 -16.16
CA ASP A 95 -1.99 -12.51 -15.23
C ASP A 95 -1.00 -12.20 -14.09
N ALA A 96 0.11 -11.55 -14.41
CA ALA A 96 1.05 -11.07 -13.40
C ALA A 96 0.42 -10.00 -12.50
N THR A 97 -0.37 -9.06 -13.05
CA THR A 97 -1.10 -8.08 -12.24
C THR A 97 -2.00 -8.76 -11.22
N VAL A 98 -2.82 -9.74 -11.65
CA VAL A 98 -3.71 -10.50 -10.77
C VAL A 98 -2.91 -11.25 -9.69
N ALA A 99 -1.83 -11.92 -10.08
CA ALA A 99 -0.99 -12.70 -9.17
C ALA A 99 -0.26 -11.84 -8.13
N GLN A 100 0.03 -10.58 -8.45
CA GLN A 100 0.83 -9.68 -7.60
C GLN A 100 -0.01 -8.76 -6.71
N LEU A 101 -1.35 -8.77 -6.79
CA LEU A 101 -2.23 -7.90 -6.01
C LEU A 101 -1.94 -7.94 -4.50
N ASP A 102 -1.67 -9.12 -3.95
CA ASP A 102 -1.37 -9.26 -2.52
C ASP A 102 -0.03 -8.63 -2.13
N ASN A 103 0.99 -8.78 -2.98
CA ASN A 103 2.30 -8.15 -2.77
C ASN A 103 2.22 -6.62 -2.91
N ILE A 104 1.45 -6.12 -3.88
CA ILE A 104 1.17 -4.69 -4.06
C ILE A 104 0.48 -4.13 -2.80
N ALA A 105 -0.59 -4.79 -2.35
CA ALA A 105 -1.32 -4.39 -1.15
C ALA A 105 -0.44 -4.44 0.11
N SER A 106 0.44 -5.43 0.21
CA SER A 106 1.37 -5.58 1.34
C SER A 106 2.47 -4.51 1.33
N LEU A 107 2.95 -4.07 0.16
CA LEU A 107 3.86 -2.94 0.04
C LEU A 107 3.20 -1.63 0.50
N ILE A 108 1.92 -1.42 0.17
CA ILE A 108 1.16 -0.25 0.63
C ILE A 108 0.97 -0.30 2.16
N THR A 109 0.50 -1.43 2.69
CA THR A 109 0.10 -1.54 4.11
C THR A 109 1.27 -1.80 5.06
N GLY A 110 2.25 -2.61 4.67
CA GLY A 110 3.37 -3.02 5.50
C GLY A 110 4.51 -2.02 5.49
N VAL A 111 4.85 -1.46 4.33
CA VAL A 111 5.94 -0.47 4.18
C VAL A 111 5.39 0.97 4.22
N GLY A 112 4.12 1.18 3.85
CA GLY A 112 3.51 2.52 3.83
C GLY A 112 3.73 3.28 2.52
N THR A 113 3.98 2.56 1.42
CA THR A 113 4.20 3.13 0.09
C THR A 113 2.87 3.60 -0.51
N GLN A 114 2.89 4.73 -1.24
CA GLN A 114 1.71 5.20 -1.97
C GLN A 114 1.29 4.20 -3.06
N SER A 115 -0.01 4.10 -3.33
CA SER A 115 -0.60 3.10 -4.22
C SER A 115 0.05 3.02 -5.61
N GLU A 116 0.10 4.14 -6.33
CA GLU A 116 0.70 4.20 -7.68
C GLU A 116 2.20 3.86 -7.67
N VAL A 117 2.92 4.31 -6.63
CA VAL A 117 4.35 4.03 -6.44
C VAL A 117 4.57 2.54 -6.17
N ALA A 118 3.70 1.91 -5.37
CA ALA A 118 3.80 0.48 -5.06
C ALA A 118 3.65 -0.38 -6.34
N GLY A 119 2.64 -0.08 -7.16
CA GLY A 119 2.44 -0.74 -8.45
C GLY A 119 3.61 -0.55 -9.40
N THR A 120 4.08 0.68 -9.57
CA THR A 120 5.22 1.02 -10.43
C THR A 120 6.49 0.29 -9.99
N LYS A 121 6.77 0.26 -8.68
CA LYS A 121 7.95 -0.43 -8.13
C LYS A 121 7.91 -1.93 -8.37
N LEU A 122 6.80 -2.58 -8.06
CA LEU A 122 6.70 -4.03 -8.26
C LEU A 122 6.70 -4.38 -9.75
N GLY A 123 6.17 -3.51 -10.62
CA GLY A 123 6.30 -3.66 -12.06
C GLY A 123 7.75 -3.56 -12.54
N ALA A 124 8.52 -2.61 -12.01
CA ALA A 124 9.96 -2.51 -12.29
C ALA A 124 10.74 -3.73 -11.79
N MET A 125 10.39 -4.27 -10.61
CA MET A 125 10.98 -5.50 -10.08
C MET A 125 10.62 -6.73 -10.92
N PHE A 126 9.37 -6.81 -11.38
CA PHE A 126 8.94 -7.83 -12.32
C PHE A 126 9.77 -7.77 -13.61
N ASN A 127 9.93 -6.58 -14.19
CA ASN A 127 10.72 -6.37 -15.40
C ASN A 127 12.23 -6.66 -15.18
N SER A 128 12.74 -6.51 -13.96
CA SER A 128 14.15 -6.79 -13.64
C SER A 128 14.45 -8.28 -13.41
N GLY A 129 13.43 -9.15 -13.33
CA GLY A 129 13.60 -10.60 -13.29
C GLY A 129 12.83 -11.32 -12.17
N TYR A 130 12.18 -10.61 -11.25
CA TYR A 130 11.40 -11.20 -10.17
C TYR A 130 9.99 -11.53 -10.69
N LYS A 131 9.84 -12.69 -11.35
CA LYS A 131 8.64 -13.01 -12.14
C LYS A 131 7.51 -13.59 -11.30
N SER A 132 7.85 -14.30 -10.22
CA SER A 132 6.84 -14.96 -9.38
C SER A 132 6.39 -14.11 -8.19
N PRO A 133 5.17 -14.31 -7.67
CA PRO A 133 4.72 -13.72 -6.42
C PRO A 133 5.66 -14.04 -5.25
N GLU A 134 6.22 -15.24 -5.20
CA GLU A 134 7.11 -15.71 -4.13
C GLU A 134 8.45 -14.97 -4.14
N GLU A 135 9.03 -14.75 -5.33
CA GLU A 135 10.27 -13.97 -5.48
C GLU A 135 10.08 -12.51 -5.05
N ILE A 136 9.02 -11.87 -5.51
CA ILE A 136 8.69 -10.49 -5.10
C ILE A 136 8.41 -10.45 -3.59
N ARG A 137 7.70 -11.45 -3.07
CA ARG A 137 7.39 -11.52 -1.65
C ARG A 137 8.65 -11.64 -0.80
N LYS A 138 9.55 -12.54 -1.16
CA LYS A 138 10.84 -12.71 -0.48
C LYS A 138 11.69 -11.44 -0.53
N TRP A 139 11.66 -10.72 -1.64
CA TRP A 139 12.31 -9.42 -1.76
C TRP A 139 11.71 -8.38 -0.80
N LEU A 140 10.37 -8.29 -0.70
CA LEU A 140 9.70 -7.39 0.23
C LEU A 140 9.96 -7.77 1.70
N ASP A 141 9.96 -9.06 2.03
CA ASP A 141 10.33 -9.56 3.37
C ASP A 141 11.79 -9.21 3.70
N GLY A 142 12.69 -9.26 2.70
CA GLY A 142 14.06 -8.76 2.82
C GLY A 142 14.10 -7.28 3.16
N VAL A 143 13.41 -6.44 2.38
CA VAL A 143 13.32 -4.99 2.62
C VAL A 143 12.88 -4.72 4.05
N ILE A 144 11.76 -5.30 4.50
CA ILE A 144 11.23 -4.99 5.84
C ILE A 144 12.07 -5.60 6.97
N THR A 145 12.78 -6.71 6.74
CA THR A 145 13.76 -7.26 7.70
C THR A 145 14.86 -6.24 7.98
N LEU A 146 15.29 -5.49 6.97
CA LEU A 146 16.30 -4.44 7.14
C LEU A 146 15.83 -3.29 8.05
N SER A 147 14.54 -3.13 8.34
CA SER A 147 14.06 -2.16 9.34
C SER A 147 14.66 -2.39 10.74
N GLN A 148 15.18 -3.58 11.02
CA GLN A 148 15.83 -3.95 12.29
C GLN A 148 17.31 -3.53 12.36
N VAL A 149 17.89 -3.06 11.25
CA VAL A 149 19.30 -2.66 11.15
C VAL A 149 19.36 -1.22 10.65
N GLY A 150 20.35 -0.47 11.14
CA GLY A 150 20.54 0.92 10.71
C GLY A 150 19.40 1.85 11.11
N THR A 151 19.38 3.03 10.50
CA THR A 151 18.36 4.08 10.68
C THR A 151 17.87 4.59 9.33
N GLY A 152 17.08 5.66 9.35
CA GLY A 152 16.53 6.31 8.16
C GLY A 152 15.18 5.76 7.74
N ASP A 153 14.51 6.52 6.87
CA ASP A 153 13.20 6.17 6.32
C ASP A 153 13.33 5.09 5.24
N ILE A 154 12.76 3.92 5.54
CA ILE A 154 12.84 2.74 4.68
C ILE A 154 12.19 2.96 3.31
N LYS A 155 11.18 3.84 3.21
CA LYS A 155 10.51 4.16 1.95
C LYS A 155 11.43 4.94 1.02
N THR A 156 12.00 6.03 1.53
CA THR A 156 12.99 6.83 0.81
C THR A 156 14.18 5.99 0.36
N GLN A 157 14.63 5.08 1.22
CA GLN A 157 15.72 4.14 0.92
C GLN A 157 15.34 3.12 -0.17
N LEU A 158 14.13 2.60 -0.13
CA LEU A 158 13.58 1.75 -1.18
C LEU A 158 13.40 2.51 -2.51
N ASP A 159 13.11 3.82 -2.47
CA ASP A 159 13.05 4.70 -3.63
C ASP A 159 14.40 4.91 -4.31
N ALA A 160 15.49 4.96 -3.54
CA ALA A 160 16.84 5.14 -4.07
C ALA A 160 17.46 3.87 -4.66
N LEU A 161 16.91 2.68 -4.39
CA LEU A 161 17.52 1.40 -4.79
C LEU A 161 17.75 1.27 -6.31
N PRO A 162 16.82 1.63 -7.20
CA PRO A 162 17.03 1.53 -8.64
C PRO A 162 18.16 2.42 -9.16
N SER A 163 18.32 3.64 -8.62
CA SER A 163 19.39 4.56 -9.04
C SER A 163 20.77 4.07 -8.60
N MET A 164 20.89 3.56 -7.37
CA MET A 164 22.16 3.01 -6.85
C MET A 164 22.65 1.83 -7.69
N GLY A 165 21.73 0.94 -8.09
CA GLY A 165 22.09 -0.24 -8.88
C GLY A 165 22.14 -0.01 -10.40
N LYS A 166 21.88 1.20 -10.91
CA LYS A 166 21.58 1.43 -12.34
C LYS A 166 22.67 0.95 -13.29
N SER A 167 23.93 1.17 -12.95
CA SER A 167 25.09 0.88 -13.80
C SER A 167 25.89 -0.35 -13.34
N THR A 168 25.30 -1.19 -12.49
CA THR A 168 25.98 -2.31 -11.85
C THR A 168 25.28 -3.63 -12.17
N PRO A 169 25.99 -4.78 -12.09
CA PRO A 169 25.36 -6.10 -12.20
C PRO A 169 24.57 -6.51 -10.94
N TRP A 170 24.56 -5.67 -9.90
CA TRP A 170 23.92 -5.92 -8.61
C TRP A 170 22.39 -5.89 -8.68
N LYS A 171 21.83 -6.97 -9.19
CA LYS A 171 20.38 -7.15 -9.36
C LYS A 171 19.82 -8.30 -8.52
N SER A 172 20.69 -9.17 -7.98
CA SER A 172 20.25 -10.28 -7.14
C SER A 172 19.63 -9.79 -5.84
N LEU A 173 18.87 -10.66 -5.17
CA LEU A 173 18.24 -10.35 -3.88
C LEU A 173 19.30 -9.93 -2.87
N GLU A 174 20.37 -10.70 -2.75
CA GLU A 174 21.47 -10.42 -1.84
C GLU A 174 22.11 -9.05 -2.14
N ASP A 175 22.44 -8.76 -3.40
CA ASP A 175 23.07 -7.47 -3.73
C ASP A 175 22.17 -6.29 -3.37
N GLN A 176 20.88 -6.42 -3.65
CA GLN A 176 19.90 -5.37 -3.32
C GLN A 176 19.76 -5.17 -1.81
N MET A 177 19.77 -6.25 -1.03
CA MET A 177 19.75 -6.16 0.43
C MET A 177 21.07 -5.56 0.96
N GLN A 178 22.22 -5.87 0.34
CA GLN A 178 23.49 -5.25 0.69
C GLN A 178 23.49 -3.74 0.42
N MET A 179 22.99 -3.31 -0.74
CA MET A 179 22.90 -1.88 -1.08
C MET A 179 21.99 -1.13 -0.09
N MET A 180 20.84 -1.71 0.25
CA MET A 180 19.91 -1.08 1.20
C MET A 180 20.45 -1.10 2.64
N ALA A 181 21.02 -2.21 3.10
CA ALA A 181 21.65 -2.32 4.41
C ALA A 181 22.80 -1.31 4.56
N LEU A 182 23.63 -1.13 3.53
CA LEU A 182 24.69 -0.13 3.51
C LEU A 182 24.14 1.28 3.71
N MET A 183 23.06 1.65 3.01
CA MET A 183 22.43 2.96 3.18
C MET A 183 21.82 3.16 4.57
N ARG A 184 21.26 2.10 5.16
CA ARG A 184 20.70 2.13 6.51
C ARG A 184 21.75 2.29 7.59
N ILE A 185 22.86 1.57 7.47
CA ILE A 185 24.00 1.72 8.39
C ILE A 185 24.67 3.08 8.18
N ALA A 186 24.84 3.52 6.93
CA ALA A 186 25.35 4.86 6.62
C ALA A 186 24.50 5.94 7.29
N SER A 187 23.17 5.82 7.27
CA SER A 187 22.26 6.79 7.91
C SER A 187 22.46 6.94 9.43
N GLN A 188 23.22 6.06 10.09
CA GLN A 188 23.60 6.21 11.50
C GLN A 188 24.82 7.11 11.69
N GLU A 189 25.62 7.30 10.64
CA GLU A 189 26.89 8.02 10.68
C GLU A 189 26.75 9.50 10.28
N PHE A 190 25.62 9.87 9.67
CA PHE A 190 25.36 11.20 9.16
C PHE A 190 24.08 11.77 9.77
N ASP A 191 24.13 13.04 10.15
CA ASP A 191 22.97 13.77 10.66
C ASP A 191 22.01 14.18 9.52
N ASP A 192 22.54 14.33 8.29
CA ASP A 192 21.79 14.67 7.09
C ASP A 192 21.61 13.43 6.17
N PRO A 193 20.36 13.01 5.88
CA PRO A 193 20.07 11.94 4.93
C PRO A 193 20.67 12.15 3.53
N ALA A 194 20.81 13.40 3.08
CA ALA A 194 21.42 13.71 1.80
C ALA A 194 22.92 13.40 1.80
N GLN A 195 23.63 13.68 2.91
CA GLN A 195 25.03 13.32 3.09
C GLN A 195 25.22 11.81 3.11
N ALA A 196 24.37 11.08 3.84
CA ALA A 196 24.41 9.61 3.85
C ALA A 196 24.24 9.04 2.44
N SER A 197 23.26 9.55 1.68
CA SER A 197 22.99 9.12 0.31
C SER A 197 24.16 9.43 -0.64
N ALA A 198 24.74 10.63 -0.53
CA ALA A 198 25.89 11.04 -1.33
C ALA A 198 27.15 10.21 -1.01
N ALA A 199 27.39 9.89 0.26
CA ALA A 199 28.50 9.04 0.68
C ALA A 199 28.38 7.62 0.11
N VAL A 200 27.17 7.05 0.17
CA VAL A 200 26.89 5.72 -0.39
C VAL A 200 27.05 5.73 -1.92
N GLN A 201 26.54 6.76 -2.60
CA GLN A 201 26.75 6.92 -4.04
C GLN A 201 28.24 7.05 -4.39
N GLY A 202 28.98 7.87 -3.65
CA GLY A 202 30.42 8.02 -3.84
C GLY A 202 31.21 6.72 -3.63
N PHE A 203 30.77 5.87 -2.69
CA PHE A 203 31.32 4.53 -2.53
C PHE A 203 31.05 3.68 -3.79
N PHE A 204 29.81 3.64 -4.27
CA PHE A 204 29.46 2.88 -5.47
C PHE A 204 30.20 3.37 -6.72
N ASP A 205 30.33 4.68 -6.90
CA ASP A 205 31.10 5.25 -8.00
C ASP A 205 32.57 4.83 -7.94
N ALA A 206 33.17 4.84 -6.75
CA ALA A 206 34.56 4.43 -6.56
C ALA A 206 34.80 2.94 -6.90
N VAL A 207 33.83 2.07 -6.64
CA VAL A 207 34.03 0.63 -6.87
C VAL A 207 33.53 0.14 -8.23
N SER A 208 32.65 0.88 -8.90
CA SER A 208 32.01 0.44 -10.15
C SER A 208 32.45 1.19 -11.41
N THR A 209 33.09 2.36 -11.28
CA THR A 209 33.56 3.14 -12.44
C THR A 209 35.00 2.80 -12.80
N LYS A 210 35.35 2.88 -14.10
CA LYS A 210 36.71 2.56 -14.57
C LYS A 210 37.81 3.35 -13.85
N ASP A 211 37.57 4.61 -13.52
CA ASP A 211 38.55 5.46 -12.85
C ASP A 211 38.65 5.14 -11.36
N GLY A 212 37.52 4.87 -10.70
CA GLY A 212 37.49 4.37 -9.33
C GLY A 212 38.20 3.02 -9.18
N GLU A 213 37.93 2.06 -10.08
CA GLU A 213 38.59 0.75 -10.09
C GLU A 213 40.12 0.89 -10.22
N LYS A 214 40.60 1.76 -11.12
CA LYS A 214 42.04 2.06 -11.27
C LYS A 214 42.62 2.70 -10.02
N LEU A 215 41.90 3.63 -9.40
CA LEU A 215 42.35 4.33 -8.20
C LEU A 215 42.49 3.34 -7.03
N LEU A 216 41.47 2.52 -6.79
CA LEU A 216 41.48 1.50 -5.74
C LEU A 216 42.59 0.46 -5.94
N LYS A 217 42.82 0.04 -7.18
CA LYS A 217 43.91 -0.88 -7.51
C LYS A 217 45.29 -0.25 -7.30
N SER A 218 45.48 0.99 -7.74
CA SER A 218 46.79 1.67 -7.67
C SER A 218 47.17 2.17 -6.28
N ARG A 219 46.20 2.57 -5.46
CA ARG A 219 46.42 3.13 -4.12
C ARG A 219 46.22 2.13 -2.99
N GLY A 220 45.24 1.24 -3.13
CA GLY A 220 44.87 0.26 -2.11
C GLY A 220 45.23 -1.19 -2.44
N GLY A 221 45.65 -1.49 -3.69
CA GLY A 221 45.85 -2.88 -4.11
C GLY A 221 44.56 -3.71 -4.16
N VAL A 222 43.40 -3.06 -4.16
CA VAL A 222 42.09 -3.72 -4.17
C VAL A 222 41.64 -3.94 -5.61
N ASN A 223 41.32 -5.19 -5.95
CA ASN A 223 40.63 -5.50 -7.20
C ASN A 223 39.13 -5.55 -6.93
N THR A 224 38.38 -4.66 -7.58
CA THR A 224 36.91 -4.61 -7.43
C THR A 224 36.21 -5.78 -8.11
N ARG A 225 36.92 -6.45 -9.03
CA ARG A 225 36.43 -7.60 -9.78
C ARG A 225 37.03 -8.91 -9.27
N GLY A 226 36.21 -9.96 -9.27
CA GLY A 226 36.63 -11.33 -9.01
C GLY A 226 37.50 -11.89 -10.12
N LYS A 227 37.96 -13.14 -9.94
CA LYS A 227 38.75 -13.87 -10.95
C LYS A 227 37.94 -14.17 -12.22
N ASP A 228 36.62 -14.23 -12.08
CA ASP A 228 35.63 -14.37 -13.14
C ASP A 228 35.33 -13.07 -13.90
N GLY A 229 35.96 -11.95 -13.50
CA GLY A 229 35.75 -10.63 -14.09
C GLY A 229 34.47 -9.92 -13.62
N GLN A 230 33.67 -10.57 -12.77
CA GLN A 230 32.44 -9.98 -12.22
C GLN A 230 32.76 -9.00 -11.11
N LEU A 231 31.93 -7.95 -10.98
CA LEU A 231 32.04 -7.01 -9.87
C LEU A 231 31.68 -7.75 -8.57
N LYS A 232 32.54 -7.64 -7.56
CA LYS A 232 32.30 -8.26 -6.24
C LYS A 232 31.09 -7.61 -5.55
N SER A 233 30.56 -8.28 -4.54
CA SER A 233 29.43 -7.77 -3.75
C SER A 233 29.83 -6.47 -3.02
N PRO A 234 28.89 -5.51 -2.80
CA PRO A 234 29.16 -4.30 -2.03
C PRO A 234 29.82 -4.55 -0.66
N ALA A 235 29.35 -5.56 0.08
CA ALA A 235 29.85 -5.89 1.41
C ALA A 235 31.27 -6.43 1.38
N ASP A 236 31.61 -7.27 0.40
CA ASP A 236 32.98 -7.79 0.25
C ASP A 236 33.95 -6.69 -0.17
N LEU A 237 33.53 -5.82 -1.10
CA LEU A 237 34.33 -4.67 -1.53
C LEU A 237 34.65 -3.75 -0.35
N LEU A 238 33.64 -3.39 0.42
CA LEU A 238 33.81 -2.52 1.58
C LEU A 238 34.78 -3.13 2.61
N ALA A 239 34.63 -4.42 2.92
CA ALA A 239 35.51 -5.13 3.84
C ALA A 239 36.96 -5.22 3.31
N GLU A 240 37.15 -5.54 2.02
CA GLU A 240 38.48 -5.59 1.39
C GLU A 240 39.17 -4.23 1.37
N ILE A 241 38.42 -3.17 1.09
CA ILE A 241 38.91 -1.78 1.07
C ILE A 241 39.37 -1.35 2.45
N VAL A 242 38.53 -1.55 3.47
CA VAL A 242 38.86 -1.24 4.86
C VAL A 242 40.11 -2.02 5.29
N LYS A 243 40.18 -3.31 4.98
CA LYS A 243 41.34 -4.16 5.30
C LYS A 243 42.62 -3.68 4.61
N ALA A 244 42.55 -3.34 3.32
CA ALA A 244 43.69 -2.83 2.56
C ALA A 244 44.19 -1.48 3.09
N GLY A 245 43.28 -0.63 3.55
CA GLY A 245 43.60 0.61 4.24
C GLY A 245 44.07 0.41 5.69
N TYR A 246 44.09 -0.82 6.20
CA TYR A 246 44.32 -1.16 7.62
C TYR A 246 43.33 -0.46 8.58
N GLY A 247 42.15 -0.08 8.10
CA GLY A 247 41.18 0.72 8.86
C GLY A 247 41.68 2.10 9.26
N LYS A 248 42.69 2.65 8.57
CA LYS A 248 43.31 3.93 8.90
C LYS A 248 42.95 4.99 7.86
N GLU A 249 42.49 6.14 8.36
CA GLU A 249 42.07 7.28 7.55
C GLU A 249 43.14 7.71 6.54
N LYS A 250 44.39 7.86 6.99
CA LYS A 250 45.53 8.26 6.15
C LYS A 250 45.73 7.38 4.90
N ASN A 251 45.37 6.10 4.98
CA ASN A 251 45.52 5.18 3.86
C ASN A 251 44.29 5.24 2.95
N LEU A 252 43.10 5.27 3.56
CA LEU A 252 41.82 5.31 2.84
C LEU A 252 41.60 6.66 2.12
N SER A 253 42.16 7.75 2.65
CA SER A 253 42.09 9.09 2.07
C SER A 253 42.79 9.22 0.71
N GLN A 254 43.53 8.19 0.28
CA GLN A 254 44.16 8.15 -1.04
C GLN A 254 43.17 7.77 -2.16
N ALA A 255 42.06 7.11 -1.81
CA ALA A 255 41.04 6.68 -2.74
C ALA A 255 39.68 7.33 -2.48
N PHE A 256 39.44 7.82 -1.26
CA PHE A 256 38.19 8.43 -0.84
C PHE A 256 38.43 9.80 -0.20
N SER A 257 37.43 10.67 -0.30
CA SER A 257 37.45 11.98 0.34
C SER A 257 36.06 12.32 0.92
N GLY A 258 36.02 13.35 1.77
CA GLY A 258 34.77 13.88 2.33
C GLY A 258 33.91 12.82 3.01
N ASP A 259 32.61 12.88 2.75
CA ASP A 259 31.62 12.00 3.36
C ASP A 259 31.82 10.52 2.98
N THR A 260 32.30 10.24 1.77
CA THR A 260 32.61 8.86 1.35
C THR A 260 33.76 8.28 2.18
N LEU A 261 34.79 9.07 2.49
CA LEU A 261 35.86 8.61 3.40
C LEU A 261 35.31 8.34 4.80
N LYS A 262 34.46 9.24 5.33
CA LYS A 262 33.81 9.05 6.63
C LYS A 262 32.99 7.75 6.66
N LEU A 263 32.22 7.47 5.62
CA LEU A 263 31.47 6.22 5.47
C LEU A 263 32.41 5.00 5.50
N VAL A 264 33.43 4.97 4.65
CA VAL A 264 34.36 3.83 4.59
C VAL A 264 35.09 3.64 5.93
N MET A 265 35.44 4.74 6.62
CA MET A 265 36.02 4.71 7.97
C MET A 265 35.07 4.17 9.03
N ALA A 266 33.76 4.44 8.95
CA ALA A 266 32.78 3.88 9.87
C ALA A 266 32.78 2.34 9.82
N PHE A 267 33.02 1.78 8.64
CA PHE A 267 33.15 0.33 8.45
C PHE A 267 34.52 -0.24 8.84
N ALA A 268 35.44 0.56 9.40
CA ALA A 268 36.58 0.03 10.14
C ALA A 268 36.16 -0.72 11.41
N ASP A 269 34.95 -0.42 11.92
CA ASP A 269 34.31 -1.18 13.00
C ASP A 269 33.86 -2.57 12.50
N PRO A 270 34.42 -3.67 13.06
CA PRO A 270 34.01 -5.02 12.69
C PRO A 270 32.52 -5.30 12.93
N GLN A 271 31.90 -4.66 13.93
CA GLN A 271 30.48 -4.86 14.21
C GLN A 271 29.61 -4.38 13.05
N LYS A 272 29.95 -3.26 12.41
CA LYS A 272 29.22 -2.74 11.24
C LYS A 272 29.40 -3.60 10.01
N GLN A 273 30.59 -4.18 9.82
CA GLN A 273 30.82 -5.16 8.75
C GLN A 273 29.97 -6.42 8.96
N THR A 274 29.91 -6.94 10.19
CA THR A 274 29.05 -8.08 10.53
C THR A 274 27.58 -7.74 10.33
N GLN A 275 27.12 -6.57 10.81
CA GLN A 275 25.74 -6.12 10.59
C GLN A 275 25.37 -6.04 9.11
N LEU A 276 26.24 -5.49 8.26
CA LEU A 276 26.00 -5.42 6.81
C LEU A 276 25.89 -6.82 6.19
N ARG A 277 26.82 -7.73 6.53
CA ARG A 277 26.81 -9.11 6.01
C ARG A 277 25.57 -9.88 6.47
N ASP A 278 25.23 -9.79 7.75
CA ASP A 278 24.11 -10.52 8.33
C ASP A 278 22.78 -9.98 7.82
N ALA A 279 22.61 -8.65 7.77
CA ALA A 279 21.38 -8.02 7.31
C ALA A 279 21.08 -8.33 5.84
N ALA A 280 22.13 -8.48 5.03
CA ALA A 280 21.98 -8.70 3.60
C ALA A 280 21.95 -10.17 3.18
N ASN A 281 22.30 -11.09 4.07
CA ASN A 281 22.28 -12.52 3.80
C ASN A 281 20.82 -12.99 3.61
N PRO A 282 20.46 -13.57 2.44
CA PRO A 282 19.11 -14.07 2.19
C PRO A 282 18.62 -15.12 3.20
N ALA A 283 19.53 -15.81 3.89
CA ALA A 283 19.19 -16.78 4.94
C ALA A 283 18.68 -16.14 6.24
N ASN A 284 18.97 -14.84 6.45
CA ASN A 284 18.53 -14.09 7.62
C ASN A 284 17.26 -13.26 7.37
N ILE A 285 16.70 -13.33 6.16
CA ILE A 285 15.42 -12.72 5.84
C ILE A 285 14.34 -13.39 6.68
N ARG A 286 13.54 -12.57 7.37
CA ARG A 286 12.41 -13.06 8.17
C ARG A 286 11.20 -13.22 7.28
N ASP A 287 10.97 -14.44 6.82
CA ASP A 287 9.79 -14.80 6.04
C ASP A 287 8.50 -14.41 6.76
N GLY A 288 7.59 -13.71 6.06
CA GLY A 288 6.31 -13.26 6.59
C GLY A 288 6.37 -12.01 7.48
N PHE A 289 7.54 -11.40 7.67
CA PHE A 289 7.65 -10.20 8.49
C PHE A 289 6.90 -9.00 7.89
N LEU A 290 6.76 -8.95 6.56
CA LEU A 290 5.92 -7.97 5.88
C LEU A 290 4.46 -8.08 6.30
N ASP A 291 3.93 -9.29 6.39
CA ASP A 291 2.54 -9.53 6.81
C ASP A 291 2.32 -9.16 8.26
N GLU A 292 3.31 -9.43 9.13
CA GLU A 292 3.29 -9.00 10.52
C GLU A 292 3.13 -7.48 10.61
N LYS A 293 3.95 -6.73 9.85
CA LYS A 293 3.91 -5.27 9.81
C LYS A 293 2.64 -4.72 9.18
N ALA A 294 2.22 -5.28 8.05
CA ALA A 294 0.97 -4.92 7.39
C ALA A 294 -0.21 -5.09 8.35
N THR A 295 -0.27 -6.23 9.06
CA THR A 295 -1.32 -6.54 10.02
C THR A 295 -1.31 -5.56 11.20
N GLN A 296 -0.14 -5.27 11.78
CA GLN A 296 0.01 -4.30 12.86
C GLN A 296 -0.51 -2.90 12.44
N ASN A 297 -0.13 -2.44 11.24
CA ASN A 297 -0.51 -1.11 10.75
C ASN A 297 -2.03 -0.96 10.52
N VAL A 298 -2.72 -2.04 10.16
CA VAL A 298 -4.16 -2.04 9.87
C VAL A 298 -5.05 -2.49 11.04
N GLN A 299 -4.46 -2.84 12.19
CA GLN A 299 -5.19 -3.11 13.44
C GLN A 299 -5.48 -1.82 14.24
N THR A 300 -5.79 -0.75 13.51
CA THR A 300 -6.12 0.57 14.08
C THR A 300 -7.59 0.90 13.87
N PHE A 301 -8.10 1.94 14.57
CA PHE A 301 -9.46 2.46 14.35
C PHE A 301 -9.71 2.83 12.88
N ASN A 302 -8.70 3.39 12.20
CA ASN A 302 -8.78 3.71 10.78
C ASN A 302 -8.94 2.44 9.93
N GLY A 303 -8.19 1.38 10.22
CA GLY A 303 -8.35 0.09 9.54
C GLY A 303 -9.75 -0.52 9.73
N ALA A 304 -10.35 -0.36 10.92
CA ALA A 304 -11.74 -0.77 11.16
C ALA A 304 -12.76 0.06 10.34
N MET A 305 -12.53 1.37 10.21
CA MET A 305 -13.36 2.25 9.38
C MET A 305 -13.25 1.91 7.89
N THR A 306 -12.04 1.63 7.38
CA THR A 306 -11.83 1.18 6.00
C THR A 306 -12.55 -0.13 5.72
N SER A 307 -12.46 -1.11 6.63
CA SER A 307 -13.24 -2.36 6.53
C SER A 307 -14.75 -2.11 6.44
N LEU A 308 -15.27 -1.16 7.23
CA LEU A 308 -16.69 -0.80 7.20
C LEU A 308 -17.09 -0.17 5.85
N ALA A 309 -16.27 0.76 5.34
CA ALA A 309 -16.48 1.40 4.05
C ALA A 309 -16.47 0.36 2.91
N ASN A 310 -15.49 -0.54 2.88
CA ASN A 310 -15.40 -1.62 1.89
C ASN A 310 -16.64 -2.53 1.92
N ALA A 311 -17.14 -2.85 3.12
CA ALA A 311 -18.37 -3.65 3.24
C ALA A 311 -19.60 -2.90 2.71
N GLY A 312 -19.65 -1.57 2.87
CA GLY A 312 -20.68 -0.72 2.28
C GLY A 312 -20.61 -0.66 0.76
N GLU A 313 -19.42 -0.44 0.20
CA GLU A 313 -19.16 -0.43 -1.25
C GLU A 313 -19.53 -1.77 -1.89
N ARG A 314 -19.11 -2.89 -1.28
CA ARG A 314 -19.46 -4.24 -1.76
C ARG A 314 -20.97 -4.51 -1.72
N PHE A 315 -21.66 -4.00 -0.71
CA PHE A 315 -23.11 -4.08 -0.65
C PHE A 315 -23.77 -3.29 -1.78
N ALA A 316 -23.31 -2.05 -2.03
CA ALA A 316 -23.80 -1.22 -3.12
C ALA A 316 -23.57 -1.89 -4.49
N GLN A 317 -22.37 -2.44 -4.71
CA GLN A 317 -22.05 -3.17 -5.93
C GLN A 317 -22.95 -4.39 -6.15
N LEU A 318 -23.16 -5.23 -5.13
CA LEU A 318 -23.92 -6.47 -5.28
C LEU A 318 -25.44 -6.30 -5.31
N LYS A 319 -25.97 -5.23 -4.68
CA LYS A 319 -27.41 -5.09 -4.44
C LYS A 319 -28.03 -3.84 -5.05
N LEU A 320 -27.24 -2.81 -5.38
CA LEU A 320 -27.74 -1.54 -5.90
C LEU A 320 -27.33 -1.29 -7.35
N ALA A 321 -26.19 -1.81 -7.82
CA ALA A 321 -25.70 -1.56 -9.17
C ALA A 321 -26.70 -1.97 -10.26
N LYS A 322 -27.22 -3.20 -10.21
CA LYS A 322 -28.18 -3.69 -11.22
C LYS A 322 -29.53 -2.92 -11.19
N PRO A 323 -30.18 -2.70 -10.03
CA PRO A 323 -31.39 -1.87 -9.98
C PRO A 323 -31.20 -0.43 -10.46
N VAL A 324 -30.03 0.18 -10.21
CA VAL A 324 -29.72 1.53 -10.68
C VAL A 324 -29.49 1.55 -12.20
N GLN A 325 -28.82 0.54 -12.73
CA GLN A 325 -28.63 0.38 -14.18
C GLN A 325 -29.97 0.14 -14.87
N ASP A 326 -30.78 -0.80 -14.38
CA ASP A 326 -32.12 -1.08 -14.92
C ASP A 326 -33.01 0.18 -14.89
N LEU A 327 -32.86 1.03 -13.86
CA LEU A 327 -33.55 2.32 -13.76
C LEU A 327 -33.02 3.36 -14.76
N ALA A 328 -31.70 3.46 -14.93
CA ALA A 328 -31.08 4.39 -15.87
C ALA A 328 -31.42 4.03 -17.32
N ASP A 329 -31.37 2.75 -17.66
CA ASP A 329 -31.76 2.22 -18.96
C ASP A 329 -33.26 2.48 -19.21
N ALA A 330 -34.12 2.22 -18.22
CA ALA A 330 -35.54 2.54 -18.31
C ALA A 330 -35.81 4.04 -18.45
N ILE A 331 -35.03 4.93 -17.81
CA ILE A 331 -35.16 6.39 -17.96
C ILE A 331 -34.72 6.85 -19.35
N ASN A 332 -33.63 6.28 -19.89
CA ASN A 332 -33.10 6.63 -21.20
C ASN A 332 -33.98 6.13 -22.36
N ASP A 333 -34.70 5.03 -22.15
CA ASP A 333 -35.65 4.47 -23.13
C ASP A 333 -37.02 5.18 -23.14
N LEU A 334 -37.28 6.10 -22.19
CA LEU A 334 -38.54 6.84 -22.10
C LEU A 334 -38.49 8.16 -22.88
N SER A 335 -39.57 8.47 -23.59
CA SER A 335 -39.77 9.79 -24.19
C SER A 335 -40.05 10.87 -23.13
N PRO A 336 -39.82 12.17 -23.39
CA PRO A 336 -40.02 13.25 -22.43
C PRO A 336 -41.42 13.30 -21.78
N GLU A 337 -42.45 12.79 -22.46
CA GLU A 337 -43.84 12.76 -21.98
C GLU A 337 -44.15 11.55 -21.06
N GLU A 338 -43.30 10.54 -21.02
CA GLU A 338 -43.52 9.31 -20.23
C GLU A 338 -42.84 9.34 -18.85
N LEU A 339 -41.95 10.31 -18.62
CA LEU A 339 -41.22 10.52 -17.36
C LEU A 339 -42.14 10.82 -16.17
N ASP A 340 -43.23 11.58 -16.38
CA ASP A 340 -44.19 11.92 -15.32
C ASP A 340 -45.01 10.70 -14.84
N LYS A 341 -45.16 9.69 -15.69
CA LYS A 341 -45.93 8.48 -15.40
C LYS A 341 -45.10 7.42 -14.66
N TYR A 342 -43.78 7.50 -14.75
CA TYR A 342 -42.83 6.54 -14.17
C TYR A 342 -42.32 6.91 -12.77
N ALA A 343 -42.76 8.05 -12.20
CA ALA A 343 -42.44 8.44 -10.83
C ALA A 343 -42.79 7.35 -9.79
N GLU A 344 -43.88 6.59 -9.99
CA GLU A 344 -44.24 5.45 -9.12
C GLU A 344 -43.27 4.26 -9.22
N THR A 345 -42.62 4.07 -10.38
CA THR A 345 -41.62 2.99 -10.58
C THR A 345 -40.27 3.39 -9.98
N ILE A 346 -39.91 4.68 -10.10
CA ILE A 346 -38.76 5.29 -9.40
C ILE A 346 -38.95 5.17 -7.88
N GLU A 347 -40.16 5.41 -7.38
CA GLU A 347 -40.52 5.25 -5.97
C GLU A 347 -40.32 3.80 -5.51
N LYS A 348 -40.74 2.79 -6.29
CA LYS A 348 -40.54 1.37 -5.98
C LYS A 348 -39.06 0.95 -5.94
N ALA A 349 -38.23 1.48 -6.83
CA ALA A 349 -36.78 1.24 -6.80
C ALA A 349 -36.16 1.88 -5.54
N ALA A 350 -36.53 3.12 -5.20
CA ALA A 350 -36.13 3.76 -3.96
C ALA A 350 -36.61 2.98 -2.71
N TYR A 351 -37.80 2.38 -2.76
CA TYR A 351 -38.31 1.47 -1.73
C TYR A 351 -37.48 0.19 -1.61
N ALA A 352 -36.99 -0.40 -2.70
CA ALA A 352 -36.13 -1.59 -2.65
C ALA A 352 -34.78 -1.29 -1.97
N ILE A 353 -34.20 -0.12 -2.25
CA ILE A 353 -33.00 0.39 -1.58
C ILE A 353 -33.29 0.63 -0.09
N GLY A 354 -34.40 1.30 0.23
CA GLY A 354 -34.87 1.52 1.60
C GLY A 354 -35.21 0.23 2.36
N ALA A 355 -35.76 -0.78 1.69
CA ALA A 355 -36.12 -2.07 2.25
C ALA A 355 -34.91 -2.97 2.49
N ALA A 356 -33.88 -2.93 1.63
CA ALA A 356 -32.63 -3.65 1.86
C ALA A 356 -31.87 -3.08 3.06
N VAL A 357 -31.90 -1.75 3.23
CA VAL A 357 -31.42 -1.06 4.44
C VAL A 357 -32.23 -1.47 5.67
N ALA A 358 -33.57 -1.45 5.59
CA ALA A 358 -34.45 -1.84 6.70
C ALA A 358 -34.34 -3.33 7.07
N ALA A 359 -34.13 -4.22 6.11
CA ALA A 359 -33.97 -5.67 6.33
C ALA A 359 -32.67 -5.99 7.08
N ARG A 360 -31.58 -5.25 6.82
CA ARG A 360 -30.32 -5.36 7.57
C ARG A 360 -30.48 -4.92 9.03
N TYR A 361 -31.35 -3.94 9.30
CA TYR A 361 -31.74 -3.53 10.66
C TYR A 361 -32.62 -4.57 11.35
N ALA A 362 -33.61 -5.12 10.63
CA ALA A 362 -34.47 -6.19 11.14
C ALA A 362 -33.68 -7.46 11.55
N TRP A 363 -32.54 -7.70 10.91
CA TRP A 363 -31.66 -8.85 11.20
C TRP A 363 -30.70 -8.64 12.39
N ARG A 364 -30.54 -7.41 12.92
CA ARG A 364 -29.63 -7.13 14.07
C ARG A 364 -30.26 -6.44 15.28
N GLY A 365 -31.46 -5.87 15.19
CA GLY A 365 -32.11 -5.21 16.33
C GLY A 365 -33.62 -5.12 16.16
N GLY A 366 -34.35 -5.78 17.06
CA GLY A 366 -35.81 -5.92 16.99
C GLY A 366 -36.62 -4.61 16.95
N ASN A 367 -37.68 -4.67 16.17
CA ASN A 367 -39.01 -4.05 16.36
C ASN A 367 -39.22 -2.52 16.45
N LYS A 368 -38.30 -1.63 16.07
CA LYS A 368 -38.57 -0.16 16.12
C LYS A 368 -38.64 0.64 14.80
N ILE A 369 -38.43 0.05 13.62
CA ILE A 369 -38.41 0.81 12.35
C ILE A 369 -39.67 0.67 11.47
N LEU A 370 -40.61 -0.22 11.81
CA LEU A 370 -41.90 -0.31 11.10
C LEU A 370 -42.73 0.99 11.14
N ASN A 371 -42.40 1.93 12.04
CA ASN A 371 -43.04 3.25 12.12
C ASN A 371 -42.48 4.29 11.14
N PHE A 372 -41.25 4.11 10.62
CA PHE A 372 -40.66 5.06 9.67
C PHE A 372 -41.25 4.89 8.27
N VAL A 373 -41.61 3.65 7.91
CA VAL A 373 -42.25 3.31 6.62
C VAL A 373 -43.75 3.65 6.60
N LYS A 374 -44.40 3.81 7.77
CA LYS A 374 -45.84 4.14 7.88
C LYS A 374 -46.15 5.63 8.08
N GLY A 375 -45.16 6.49 8.32
CA GLY A 375 -45.37 7.90 8.67
C GLY A 375 -45.63 8.87 7.50
N GLY A 376 -45.61 8.41 6.25
CA GLY A 376 -45.65 9.26 5.06
C GLY A 376 -47.03 9.76 4.59
N LYS A 377 -48.11 9.64 5.37
CA LYS A 377 -49.44 10.14 4.96
C LYS A 377 -50.11 10.97 6.06
N GLY A 378 -50.06 12.30 5.90
CA GLY A 378 -50.91 13.26 6.63
C GLY A 378 -50.27 14.64 6.78
N GLY A 379 -50.62 15.59 5.89
CA GLY A 379 -50.40 17.03 6.10
C GLY A 379 -51.39 17.63 7.12
N PRO A 380 -51.43 18.97 7.28
CA PRO A 380 -50.69 19.67 8.33
C PRO A 380 -51.58 20.25 9.45
N GLY A 381 -50.98 20.42 10.64
CA GLY A 381 -51.26 21.53 11.55
C GLY A 381 -52.53 21.47 12.41
N ALA A 382 -52.41 20.90 13.61
CA ALA A 382 -53.20 21.34 14.77
C ALA A 382 -52.26 22.06 15.74
N VAL A 383 -52.44 23.37 15.85
CA VAL A 383 -51.72 24.28 16.76
C VAL A 383 -52.18 24.04 18.21
N PRO A 384 -51.28 23.98 19.20
CA PRO A 384 -51.62 24.32 20.59
C PRO A 384 -51.14 25.75 20.92
N PRO A 385 -51.87 26.47 21.79
CA PRO A 385 -51.84 27.92 21.88
C PRO A 385 -50.62 28.48 22.63
N GLU A 386 -50.26 29.70 22.25
CA GLU A 386 -49.27 30.58 22.85
C GLU A 386 -49.48 30.78 24.35
N ALA A 387 -48.39 30.72 25.12
CA ALA A 387 -48.29 31.43 26.38
C ALA A 387 -47.89 32.89 26.06
N MET A 388 -48.78 33.84 26.36
CA MET A 388 -48.45 35.27 26.36
C MET A 388 -47.62 35.64 27.60
N PRO A 389 -46.77 36.68 27.52
CA PRO A 389 -46.03 37.19 28.67
C PRO A 389 -46.86 38.23 29.44
N ASP A 390 -47.04 37.99 30.74
CA ASP A 390 -46.60 38.84 31.85
C ASP A 390 -46.91 38.15 33.19
#